data_AF-A0A3N5BBL3-F1
#
_entry.id   AF-A0A3N5BBL3-F1
#
_cell.length_a   1.000
_cell.length_b   1.000
_cell.length_c   1.000
_cell.angle_alpha   90.00
_cell.angle_beta   90.00
_cell.angle_gamma   90.00
#
_symmetry.space_group_name_H-M   'P 1'
#
loop_
_entity.id
_entity.type
_entity.pdbx_description
1 polymer ?
#
loop_
_entity_poly.entity_id
_entity_poly.type
_entity_poly.pdbx_seq_one_letter_code
_entity_poly.pdbx_strand_id
1 'polypeptide(L)'
;MSKFIVKRASSLSGSLPPIENCRREEVAYISIRTLPSFEDFDKKYERTEGRWIDNGWGHCVNKRGYIQRYEKRECWVVEVETLDDIMFMVEDYGDIIVGYSEYVLPVITIYDYYVE
;
A
#
# COMPACT_ATOMS: atom_id res chain seq x y z
N MET A 1 8.07 11.48 14.93
CA MET A 1 6.83 10.78 14.55
C MET A 1 7.05 10.14 13.20
N SER A 2 6.73 8.85 13.11
CA SER A 2 6.81 8.05 11.88
C SER A 2 5.39 7.70 11.43
N LYS A 3 5.13 7.76 10.13
CA LYS A 3 3.83 7.38 9.57
C LYS A 3 3.85 5.93 9.14
N PHE A 4 2.79 5.20 9.49
CA PHE A 4 2.57 3.83 9.07
C PHE A 4 1.21 3.71 8.39
N ILE A 5 1.14 2.96 7.30
CA ILE A 5 -0.13 2.46 6.78
C ILE A 5 -0.59 1.35 7.71
N VAL A 6 -1.88 1.32 8.06
CA VAL A 6 -2.47 0.25 8.85
C VAL A 6 -3.52 -0.47 8.03
N LYS A 7 -3.54 -1.80 8.10
CA LYS A 7 -4.58 -2.64 7.51
C LYS A 7 -4.85 -3.87 8.36
N ARG A 8 -6.04 -4.44 8.21
CA ARG A 8 -6.40 -5.75 8.77
C ARG A 8 -6.26 -6.82 7.70
N ALA A 9 -5.74 -7.99 8.06
CA ALA A 9 -5.60 -9.11 7.13
C ALA A 9 -6.97 -9.54 6.57
N SER A 10 -8.02 -9.47 7.40
CA SER A 10 -9.41 -9.75 7.03
C SER A 10 -10.04 -8.72 6.09
N SER A 11 -9.45 -7.53 5.96
CA SER A 11 -10.09 -6.38 5.30
C SER A 11 -9.15 -5.70 4.31
N LEU A 12 -9.35 -5.99 3.02
CA LEU A 12 -8.56 -5.44 1.93
C LEU A 12 -8.98 -4.01 1.52
N SER A 13 -10.18 -3.56 1.92
CA SER A 13 -10.74 -2.27 1.47
C SER A 13 -11.82 -1.71 2.40
N GLY A 14 -11.78 -2.04 3.70
CA GLY A 14 -12.80 -1.63 4.66
C GLY A 14 -13.06 -0.13 4.69
N SER A 15 -14.33 0.26 4.67
CA SER A 15 -14.78 1.66 4.86
C SER A 15 -14.54 2.16 6.28
N LEU A 16 -14.37 1.26 7.24
CA LEU A 16 -14.06 1.54 8.63
C LEU A 16 -12.54 1.56 8.87
N PRO A 17 -12.07 2.40 9.79
CA PRO A 17 -10.66 2.42 10.15
C PRO A 17 -10.26 1.09 10.84
N PRO A 18 -9.05 0.55 10.56
CA PRO A 18 -8.53 -0.66 11.20
C PRO A 18 -8.40 -0.55 12.72
N ILE A 19 -8.07 0.67 13.19
CA ILE A 19 -7.92 1.09 14.58
C ILE A 19 -8.43 2.54 14.74
N GLU A 20 -8.81 2.96 15.93
CA GLU A 20 -9.51 4.24 16.19
C GLU A 20 -8.72 5.48 15.72
N ASN A 21 -7.39 5.47 15.84
CA ASN A 21 -6.53 6.62 15.53
C ASN A 21 -6.08 6.70 14.06
N CYS A 22 -6.63 5.87 13.18
CA CYS A 22 -6.33 5.94 11.75
C CYS A 22 -7.05 7.10 11.05
N ARG A 23 -6.35 7.75 10.12
CA ARG A 23 -6.93 8.73 9.19
C ARG A 23 -6.70 8.33 7.74
N ARG A 24 -7.57 8.78 6.84
CA ARG A 24 -7.38 8.59 5.39
C ARG A 24 -6.34 9.58 4.87
N GLU A 25 -5.33 9.06 4.18
CA GLU A 25 -4.30 9.87 3.53
C GLU A 25 -3.94 9.27 2.17
N GLU A 26 -3.69 10.11 1.16
CA GLU A 26 -3.14 9.67 -0.12
C GLU A 26 -1.65 9.36 0.03
N VAL A 27 -1.27 8.09 -0.14
CA VAL A 27 0.12 7.66 -0.04
C VAL A 27 0.63 7.21 -1.41
N ALA A 28 1.89 7.52 -1.71
CA ALA A 28 2.52 7.05 -2.93
C ALA A 28 2.70 5.51 -2.90
N TYR A 29 2.31 4.88 -4.00
CA TYR A 29 2.33 3.44 -4.23
C TYR A 29 3.07 3.15 -5.53
N ILE A 30 3.95 2.16 -5.51
CA ILE A 30 4.71 1.70 -6.67
C ILE A 30 3.86 0.70 -7.45
N SER A 31 3.30 1.15 -8.56
CA SER A 31 2.54 0.31 -9.48
C SER A 31 3.49 -0.35 -10.48
N ILE A 32 3.57 -1.68 -10.44
CA ILE A 32 4.41 -2.50 -11.34
C ILE A 32 3.51 -3.35 -12.21
N ARG A 33 3.75 -3.35 -13.52
CA ARG A 33 3.16 -4.31 -14.46
C ARG A 33 4.26 -5.13 -15.10
N THR A 34 4.08 -6.44 -15.16
CA THR A 34 5.04 -7.39 -15.74
C THR A 34 5.01 -7.35 -17.27
N LEU A 35 5.18 -6.16 -17.84
CA LEU A 35 5.26 -5.88 -19.27
C LEU A 35 6.56 -5.11 -19.54
N PRO A 36 7.19 -5.30 -20.72
CA PRO A 36 8.52 -4.77 -20.99
C PRO A 36 8.54 -3.30 -21.41
N SER A 37 7.43 -2.76 -21.92
CA SER A 37 7.34 -1.36 -22.35
C SER A 37 5.94 -0.77 -22.15
N PHE A 38 5.85 0.56 -22.23
CA PHE A 38 4.58 1.28 -22.10
C PHE A 38 3.66 0.98 -23.29
N GLU A 39 4.19 0.81 -24.49
CA GLU A 39 3.43 0.45 -25.69
C GLU A 39 2.77 -0.92 -25.56
N ASP A 40 3.44 -1.89 -24.94
CA ASP A 40 2.86 -3.22 -24.72
C ASP A 40 1.76 -3.20 -23.65
N PHE A 41 1.83 -2.27 -22.69
CA PHE A 41 0.71 -2.01 -21.79
C PHE A 41 -0.46 -1.39 -22.55
N ASP A 42 -0.21 -0.33 -23.32
CA ASP A 42 -1.26 0.40 -24.02
C ASP A 42 -1.99 -0.50 -25.02
N LYS A 43 -1.26 -1.30 -25.81
CA LYS A 43 -1.87 -2.31 -26.72
C LYS A 43 -2.84 -3.26 -26.01
N LYS A 44 -2.56 -3.61 -24.76
CA LYS A 44 -3.32 -4.61 -24.00
C LYS A 44 -4.42 -4.01 -23.13
N TYR A 45 -4.20 -2.83 -22.55
CA TYR A 45 -5.00 -2.28 -21.47
C TYR A 45 -5.50 -0.84 -21.71
N GLU A 46 -5.10 -0.16 -22.79
CA GLU A 46 -5.51 1.25 -23.04
C GLU A 46 -7.03 1.43 -22.99
N ARG A 47 -7.79 0.46 -23.53
CA ARG A 47 -9.26 0.53 -23.56
C ARG A 47 -9.91 0.43 -22.18
N THR A 48 -9.27 -0.22 -21.21
CA THR A 48 -9.83 -0.48 -19.88
C THR A 48 -9.22 0.37 -18.79
N GLU A 49 -7.94 0.72 -18.92
CA GLU A 49 -7.17 1.42 -17.89
C GLU A 49 -6.61 2.78 -18.36
N GLY A 50 -6.84 3.15 -19.63
CA GLY A 50 -6.17 4.30 -20.26
C GLY A 50 -4.70 4.00 -20.57
N ARG A 51 -3.98 4.99 -21.11
CA ARG A 51 -2.55 4.81 -21.39
C ARG A 51 -1.73 4.77 -20.11
N TRP A 52 -0.59 4.09 -20.17
CA TRP A 52 0.31 3.96 -19.04
C TRP A 52 0.85 5.31 -18.55
N ILE A 53 1.19 6.21 -19.48
CA ILE A 53 1.76 7.52 -19.15
C ILE A 53 0.73 8.51 -18.59
N ASP A 54 -0.55 8.33 -18.89
CA ASP A 54 -1.61 9.27 -18.50
C ASP A 54 -1.96 9.19 -17.01
N ASN A 55 -1.54 8.11 -16.34
CA ASN A 55 -1.79 7.89 -14.92
C ASN A 55 -0.47 7.82 -14.15
N GLY A 56 -0.41 8.44 -12.98
CA GLY A 56 0.76 8.38 -12.10
C GLY A 56 1.94 9.26 -12.54
N TRP A 57 3.12 9.03 -11.95
CA TRP A 57 4.36 9.76 -12.26
C TRP A 57 5.59 8.87 -12.11
N GLY A 58 6.76 9.35 -12.56
CA GLY A 58 8.03 8.63 -12.42
C GLY A 58 8.06 7.31 -13.20
N HIS A 59 7.42 7.28 -14.38
CA HIS A 59 7.34 6.11 -15.24
C HIS A 59 8.73 5.66 -15.69
N CYS A 60 9.03 4.39 -15.51
CA CYS A 60 10.28 3.79 -15.95
C CYS A 60 10.12 2.30 -16.24
N VAL A 61 11.15 1.70 -16.85
CA VAL A 61 11.34 0.25 -16.85
C VAL A 61 12.33 -0.07 -15.74
N ASN A 62 11.92 -0.89 -14.78
CA ASN A 62 12.75 -1.25 -13.64
C ASN A 62 13.86 -2.25 -14.02
N LYS A 63 14.74 -2.56 -13.07
CA LYS A 63 15.89 -3.47 -13.27
C LYS A 63 15.50 -4.90 -13.70
N ARG A 64 14.23 -5.29 -13.49
CA ARG A 64 13.70 -6.60 -13.90
C ARG A 64 13.09 -6.57 -15.31
N GLY A 65 13.15 -5.44 -16.00
CA GLY A 65 12.53 -5.26 -17.31
C GLY A 65 11.02 -5.08 -17.24
N TYR A 66 10.48 -4.62 -16.12
CA TYR A 66 9.04 -4.37 -15.96
C TYR A 66 8.74 -2.89 -15.89
N ILE A 67 7.65 -2.46 -16.51
CA ILE A 67 7.19 -1.08 -16.37
C ILE A 67 6.74 -0.82 -14.93
N GLN A 68 7.10 0.36 -14.44
CA GLN A 68 6.84 0.83 -13.09
C GLN A 68 6.47 2.31 -13.13
N ARG A 69 5.57 2.73 -12.24
CA ARG A 69 5.25 4.13 -11.97
C ARG A 69 4.85 4.31 -10.51
N TYR A 70 4.83 5.54 -10.05
CA TYR A 70 4.18 5.91 -8.80
C TYR A 70 2.74 6.33 -9.07
N GLU A 71 1.85 5.91 -8.18
CA GLU A 71 0.45 6.36 -8.12
C GLU A 71 0.15 6.82 -6.70
N LYS A 72 -0.93 7.57 -6.53
CA LYS A 72 -1.48 7.81 -5.20
C LYS A 72 -2.56 6.79 -4.91
N ARG A 73 -2.57 6.25 -3.69
CA ARG A 73 -3.66 5.42 -3.18
C ARG A 73 -4.07 5.92 -1.82
N GLU A 74 -5.37 6.04 -1.63
CA GLU A 74 -5.91 6.36 -0.32
C GLU A 74 -5.74 5.16 0.63
N CYS A 75 -5.13 5.43 1.78
CA CYS A 75 -4.81 4.42 2.80
C CYS A 75 -5.25 4.90 4.17
N TRP A 76 -5.44 3.96 5.10
CA TRP A 76 -5.50 4.27 6.52
C TRP A 76 -4.08 4.44 7.06
N VAL A 77 -3.79 5.60 7.63
CA VAL A 77 -2.47 5.95 8.16
C VAL A 77 -2.60 6.29 9.64
N VAL A 78 -1.62 5.86 10.43
CA VAL A 78 -1.45 6.23 11.83
C VAL A 78 -0.07 6.86 12.02
N GLU A 79 0.02 7.82 12.94
CA GLU A 79 1.28 8.36 13.41
C GLU A 79 1.71 7.59 14.66
N VAL A 80 2.94 7.09 14.63
CA VAL A 80 3.58 6.35 15.71
C VAL A 80 4.74 7.20 16.19
N GLU A 81 4.75 7.52 17.48
CA GLU A 81 5.80 8.32 18.10
C GLU A 81 6.91 7.45 18.65
N THR A 82 6.54 6.30 19.24
CA THR A 82 7.43 5.43 19.99
C THR A 82 7.27 3.95 19.59
N LEU A 83 8.21 3.12 20.01
CA LEU A 83 8.06 1.67 19.89
C LEU A 83 6.93 1.15 20.80
N ASP A 84 6.72 1.79 21.95
CA ASP A 84 5.66 1.41 22.90
C ASP A 84 4.27 1.54 22.26
N ASP A 85 4.05 2.54 21.39
CA ASP A 85 2.81 2.67 20.62
C ASP A 85 2.53 1.43 19.75
N ILE A 86 3.58 0.82 19.19
CA ILE A 86 3.46 -0.43 18.42
C ILE A 86 3.18 -1.60 19.36
N MET A 87 3.81 -1.63 20.54
CA MET A 87 3.57 -2.68 21.53
C MET A 87 2.14 -2.64 22.06
N PHE A 88 1.56 -1.46 22.31
CA PHE A 88 0.16 -1.34 22.68
C PHE A 88 -0.79 -1.86 21.60
N MET A 89 -0.44 -1.72 20.31
CA MET A 89 -1.22 -2.35 19.24
C MET A 89 -1.21 -3.88 19.32
N VAL A 90 -0.11 -4.49 19.79
CA VAL A 90 -0.05 -5.93 20.00
C VAL A 90 -0.97 -6.36 21.15
N GLU A 91 -0.96 -5.60 22.25
CA GLU A 91 -1.82 -5.87 23.41
C GLU A 91 -3.31 -5.73 23.06
N ASP A 92 -3.67 -4.70 22.30
CA ASP A 92 -5.06 -4.39 21.96
C ASP A 92 -5.63 -5.25 20.82
N TYR A 93 -4.80 -5.60 19.83
CA TYR A 93 -5.27 -6.21 18.58
C TYR A 93 -4.65 -7.57 18.26
N GLY A 94 -3.71 -8.06 19.08
CA GLY A 94 -3.04 -9.35 18.90
C GLY A 94 -1.86 -9.29 17.92
N ASP A 95 -1.69 -10.34 17.13
CA ASP A 95 -0.53 -10.45 16.24
C ASP A 95 -0.52 -9.36 15.16
N ILE A 96 0.61 -8.66 15.05
CA ILE A 96 0.85 -7.66 14.01
C ILE A 96 2.13 -7.96 13.24
N ILE A 97 2.16 -7.57 11.98
CA ILE A 97 3.36 -7.62 11.12
C ILE A 97 3.72 -6.21 10.70
N VAL A 98 4.95 -5.78 11.01
CA VAL A 98 5.52 -4.51 10.56
C VAL A 98 6.48 -4.78 9.41
N GLY A 99 6.29 -4.13 8.27
CA GLY A 99 7.16 -4.33 7.12
C GLY A 99 7.00 -3.29 6.03
N TYR A 100 7.64 -3.54 4.89
CA TYR A 100 7.51 -2.74 3.68
C TYR A 100 6.73 -3.49 2.61
N SER A 101 6.15 -2.73 1.70
CA SER A 101 5.44 -3.23 0.52
C SER A 101 5.69 -2.27 -0.64
N GLU A 102 4.80 -2.23 -1.62
CA GLU A 102 4.87 -1.29 -2.74
C GLU A 102 4.56 0.16 -2.32
N TYR A 103 4.09 0.40 -1.09
CA TYR A 103 3.95 1.75 -0.56
C TYR A 103 5.29 2.37 -0.14
N VAL A 104 5.39 3.70 -0.25
CA VAL A 104 6.57 4.43 0.24
C VAL A 104 6.63 4.54 1.77
N LEU A 105 5.52 4.23 2.45
CA LEU A 105 5.45 4.16 3.91
C LEU A 105 5.51 2.70 4.38
N PRO A 106 6.08 2.44 5.57
CA PRO A 106 5.97 1.12 6.21
C PRO A 106 4.51 0.79 6.51
N VAL A 107 4.21 -0.50 6.59
CA VAL A 107 2.86 -1.04 6.79
C VAL A 107 2.82 -1.87 8.06
N ILE A 108 1.83 -1.60 8.90
CA ILE A 108 1.39 -2.44 10.01
C ILE A 108 0.19 -3.24 9.52
N THR A 109 0.31 -4.56 9.54
CA THR A 109 -0.80 -5.48 9.23
C THR A 109 -1.25 -6.15 10.51
N ILE A 110 -2.47 -5.86 10.95
CA ILE A 110 -3.12 -6.56 12.06
C ILE A 110 -3.63 -7.89 11.53
N TYR A 111 -3.17 -8.99 12.13
CA TYR A 111 -3.50 -10.33 11.68
C TYR A 111 -4.74 -10.85 12.41
N ASP A 112 -5.91 -10.57 11.84
CA ASP A 112 -7.22 -10.94 12.38
C ASP A 112 -7.92 -12.03 11.56
N TYR A 113 -7.16 -12.77 10.73
CA TYR A 113 -7.66 -13.83 9.86
C TYR A 113 -7.11 -15.20 10.28
N TYR A 114 -8.02 -16.12 10.61
CA TYR A 114 -7.82 -17.52 11.03
C TYR A 114 -6.72 -17.77 12.09
N VAL A 115 -7.17 -17.88 13.34
CA VAL A 115 -6.59 -18.82 14.30
C VAL A 115 -7.43 -20.10 14.20
N GLU A 116 -6.87 -21.13 13.57
CA GLU A 116 -7.08 -22.54 13.95
C GLU A 116 -5.75 -23.09 14.48
#